data_AF-A0AAX6EN19-F1
#
_entry.id   AF-A0AAX6EN19-F1
#
_cell.length_a   1.000
_cell.length_b   1.000
_cell.length_c   1.000
_cell.angle_alpha   90.00
_cell.angle_beta   90.00
_cell.angle_gamma   90.00
#
_symmetry.space_group_name_H-M   'P 1'
#
loop_
_entity.id
_entity.type
_entity.pdbx_description
1 polymer ?
#
loop_
_entity_poly.entity_id
_entity_poly.type
_entity_poly.pdbx_seq_one_letter_code
_entity_poly.pdbx_strand_id
1 'polypeptide(L)'
;MLQCFVNGLVCEDPKLAKPEDFFFPGLDEPGNTSNPLGSMVTLVAAGQLPGLNTLGISLARIDFEPYGLNPPHTHPRATEILTVLEGSLYVGFVTSNPGNILFAKVLRKGDVFVFPQGLVHF
;
A
#
# COMPACT_ATOMS: atom_id res chain seq x y z
N MET A 1 1.37 -11.26 -30.39
CA MET A 1 0.18 -10.58 -29.84
C MET A 1 0.51 -9.10 -29.78
N LEU A 2 -0.27 -8.23 -30.43
CA LEU A 2 -0.09 -6.77 -30.32
C LEU A 2 -0.50 -6.36 -28.90
N GLN A 3 0.42 -5.85 -28.10
CA GLN A 3 0.11 -5.34 -26.77
C GLN A 3 -0.45 -3.92 -26.91
N CYS A 4 -1.73 -3.75 -26.57
CA CYS A 4 -2.37 -2.44 -26.54
C CYS A 4 -1.97 -1.72 -25.25
N PHE A 5 -1.49 -0.48 -25.37
CA PHE A 5 -1.11 0.37 -24.24
C PHE A 5 -2.16 1.46 -24.05
N VAL A 6 -2.75 1.52 -22.87
CA VAL A 6 -3.78 2.50 -22.47
C VAL A 6 -3.45 3.06 -21.08
N ASN A 7 -4.14 4.11 -20.66
CA ASN A 7 -4.09 4.55 -19.26
C ASN A 7 -4.80 3.52 -18.37
N GLY A 8 -4.04 2.78 -17.55
CA GLY A 8 -4.53 1.65 -16.76
C GLY A 8 -4.22 0.31 -17.44
N LEU A 9 -5.15 -0.64 -17.35
CA LEU A 9 -5.03 -1.97 -17.97
C LEU A 9 -6.22 -2.24 -18.90
N VAL A 10 -5.98 -2.96 -20.00
CA VAL A 10 -7.04 -3.45 -20.88
C VAL A 10 -7.88 -4.48 -20.12
N CYS A 11 -9.20 -4.30 -20.12
CA CYS A 11 -10.11 -5.24 -19.46
C CYS A 11 -10.35 -6.49 -20.32
N GLU A 12 -10.57 -7.62 -19.66
CA GLU A 12 -11.09 -8.83 -20.29
C GLU A 12 -12.58 -8.68 -20.66
N ASP A 13 -13.13 -9.64 -21.41
CA ASP A 13 -14.58 -9.71 -21.63
C ASP A 13 -15.28 -9.96 -20.28
N PRO A 14 -16.16 -9.05 -19.82
CA PRO A 14 -16.82 -9.18 -18.52
C PRO A 14 -17.67 -10.46 -18.40
N LYS A 15 -18.05 -11.10 -19.51
CA LYS A 15 -18.74 -12.40 -19.50
C LYS A 15 -17.85 -13.57 -19.10
N LEU A 16 -16.53 -13.40 -19.18
CA LEU A 16 -15.54 -14.42 -18.83
C LEU A 16 -15.04 -14.27 -17.39
N ALA A 17 -15.41 -13.18 -16.70
CA ALA A 17 -14.99 -12.89 -15.35
C ALA A 17 -15.46 -13.97 -14.36
N LYS A 18 -14.60 -14.31 -13.41
CA LYS A 18 -14.82 -15.34 -12.38
C LYS A 18 -14.51 -14.79 -11.00
N PRO A 19 -14.98 -15.45 -9.92
CA PRO A 19 -14.66 -15.04 -8.55
C PRO A 19 -13.16 -14.89 -8.28
N GLU A 20 -12.32 -15.69 -8.95
CA GLU A 20 -10.86 -15.66 -8.82
C GLU A 20 -10.25 -14.34 -9.29
N ASP A 21 -10.88 -13.63 -10.24
CA ASP A 21 -10.42 -12.31 -10.70
C ASP A 21 -10.59 -11.22 -9.64
N PHE A 22 -11.41 -11.49 -8.61
CA PHE A 22 -11.71 -10.60 -7.49
C PHE A 22 -11.18 -11.13 -6.15
N PHE A 23 -10.33 -12.14 -6.16
CA PHE A 23 -9.77 -12.78 -4.97
C PHE A 23 -8.24 -12.75 -4.95
N PHE A 24 -7.64 -12.40 -3.82
CA PHE A 24 -6.20 -12.44 -3.59
C PHE A 24 -5.89 -13.12 -2.24
N PRO A 25 -5.31 -14.34 -2.23
CA PRO A 25 -4.98 -15.06 -1.00
C PRO A 25 -3.61 -14.65 -0.42
N GLY A 26 -3.33 -15.06 0.83
CA GLY A 26 -1.99 -15.03 1.41
C GLY A 26 -1.60 -13.76 2.15
N LEU A 27 -2.50 -12.78 2.28
CA LEU A 27 -2.27 -11.60 3.14
C LEU A 27 -2.41 -11.91 4.63
N ASP A 28 -2.80 -13.12 5.01
CA ASP A 28 -2.77 -13.63 6.39
C ASP A 28 -1.34 -13.99 6.83
N GLU A 29 -0.50 -14.44 5.91
CA GLU A 29 0.88 -14.80 6.16
C GLU A 29 1.81 -13.56 6.16
N PRO A 30 2.73 -13.43 7.13
CA PRO A 30 3.69 -12.33 7.15
C PRO A 30 4.72 -12.43 6.02
N GLY A 31 5.07 -11.28 5.44
CA GLY A 31 6.15 -11.17 4.45
C GLY A 31 7.53 -11.42 5.06
N ASN A 32 8.50 -11.81 4.22
CA ASN A 32 9.88 -12.05 4.66
C ASN A 32 10.63 -10.74 4.93
N THR A 33 10.80 -10.42 6.21
CA THR A 33 11.49 -9.25 6.74
C THR A 33 13.01 -9.44 6.92
N SER A 34 13.57 -10.61 6.55
CA SER A 34 15.02 -10.90 6.62
C SER A 34 15.80 -10.17 5.52
N ASN A 35 15.76 -8.85 5.56
CA ASN A 35 16.42 -7.95 4.62
C ASN A 35 16.93 -6.69 5.37
N PRO A 36 17.80 -5.87 4.77
CA PRO A 36 18.42 -4.74 5.46
C PRO A 36 17.47 -3.67 6.01
N LEU A 37 16.23 -3.59 5.49
CA LEU A 37 15.23 -2.66 5.98
C LEU A 37 14.44 -3.21 7.16
N GLY A 38 14.49 -4.53 7.41
CA GLY A 38 13.68 -5.19 8.43
C GLY A 38 12.17 -5.08 8.18
N SER A 39 11.76 -4.82 6.94
CA SER A 39 10.36 -4.65 6.55
C SER A 39 10.06 -5.32 5.21
N MET A 40 8.81 -5.69 4.98
CA MET A 40 8.34 -6.22 3.69
C MET A 40 6.99 -5.60 3.34
N VAL A 41 6.88 -5.06 2.12
CA VAL A 41 5.63 -4.53 1.57
C VAL A 41 5.07 -5.53 0.56
N THR A 42 3.91 -6.09 0.87
CA THR A 42 3.13 -6.96 -0.03
C THR A 42 2.02 -6.13 -0.67
N LEU A 43 2.27 -5.65 -1.90
CA LEU A 43 1.33 -4.80 -2.65
C LEU A 43 0.27 -5.63 -3.39
N VAL A 44 -0.99 -5.19 -3.29
CA VAL A 44 -2.13 -5.70 -4.06
C VAL A 44 -2.75 -4.55 -4.86
N ALA A 45 -2.24 -4.35 -6.07
CA ALA A 45 -2.77 -3.40 -7.04
C ALA A 45 -3.44 -4.15 -8.20
N ALA A 46 -3.97 -3.42 -9.19
CA ALA A 46 -4.66 -4.01 -10.35
C ALA A 46 -3.82 -5.04 -11.16
N GLY A 47 -2.49 -5.01 -11.03
CA GLY A 47 -1.60 -6.02 -11.62
C GLY A 47 -1.56 -7.35 -10.85
N GLN A 48 -1.89 -7.35 -9.55
CA GLN A 48 -1.96 -8.54 -8.70
C GLN A 48 -3.40 -9.04 -8.54
N LEU A 49 -4.36 -8.13 -8.48
CA LEU A 49 -5.78 -8.41 -8.34
C LEU A 49 -6.54 -7.69 -9.47
N PRO A 50 -6.80 -8.37 -10.61
CA PRO A 50 -7.38 -7.76 -11.80
C PRO A 50 -8.71 -7.02 -11.55
N GLY A 51 -9.52 -7.54 -10.62
CA GLY A 51 -10.78 -6.94 -10.18
C GLY A 51 -10.64 -5.53 -9.60
N LEU A 52 -9.44 -5.07 -9.23
CA LEU A 52 -9.19 -3.68 -8.81
C LEU A 52 -9.11 -2.70 -9.99
N ASN A 53 -8.94 -3.18 -11.23
CA ASN A 53 -8.84 -2.30 -12.39
C ASN A 53 -10.07 -1.40 -12.48
N THR A 54 -9.86 -0.10 -12.70
CA THR A 54 -10.89 0.96 -12.74
C THR A 54 -11.61 1.29 -11.41
N LEU A 55 -11.38 0.57 -10.31
CA LEU A 55 -12.11 0.79 -9.03
C LEU A 55 -11.52 1.88 -8.13
N GLY A 56 -10.33 2.40 -8.45
CA GLY A 56 -9.73 3.52 -7.72
C GLY A 56 -9.18 3.19 -6.33
N ILE A 57 -9.01 1.90 -6.00
CA ILE A 57 -8.45 1.44 -4.73
C ILE A 57 -7.35 0.38 -4.97
N SER A 58 -6.47 0.26 -3.99
CA SER A 58 -5.46 -0.79 -3.86
C SER A 58 -5.23 -1.10 -2.38
N LEU A 59 -4.55 -2.19 -2.08
CA LEU A 59 -4.22 -2.58 -0.72
C LEU A 59 -2.72 -2.89 -0.62
N ALA A 60 -2.15 -2.72 0.56
CA ALA A 60 -0.85 -3.28 0.90
C ALA A 60 -0.90 -3.85 2.32
N ARG A 61 -0.19 -4.97 2.53
CA ARG A 61 0.23 -5.42 3.86
C ARG A 61 1.69 -5.05 4.05
N ILE A 62 2.03 -4.55 5.23
CA ILE A 62 3.42 -4.24 5.57
C ILE A 62 3.77 -4.96 6.87
N ASP A 63 4.80 -5.78 6.82
CA ASP A 63 5.34 -6.50 7.97
C ASP A 63 6.67 -5.87 8.38
N PHE A 64 6.91 -5.77 9.69
CA PHE A 64 8.10 -5.17 10.27
C PHE A 64 8.67 -6.09 11.35
N GLU A 65 9.99 -6.29 11.32
CA GLU A 65 10.75 -6.76 12.48
C GLU A 65 10.96 -5.61 13.46
N PRO A 66 11.36 -5.88 14.72
CA PRO A 66 11.78 -4.84 15.65
C PRO A 66 12.82 -3.90 15.01
N TYR A 67 12.53 -2.60 15.05
CA TYR A 67 13.35 -1.54 14.43
C TYR A 67 13.39 -1.54 12.89
N GLY A 68 12.57 -2.37 12.23
CA GLY A 68 12.37 -2.32 10.79
C GLY A 68 11.76 -0.98 10.34
N LEU A 69 12.03 -0.59 9.10
CA LEU A 69 11.63 0.69 8.55
C LEU A 69 11.06 0.56 7.13
N ASN A 70 9.99 1.29 6.85
CA ASN A 70 9.58 1.62 5.49
C ASN A 70 10.12 3.03 5.24
N PRO A 71 11.14 3.20 4.38
CA PRO A 71 11.87 4.46 4.32
C PRO A 71 10.98 5.60 3.83
N PRO A 72 11.38 6.87 4.05
CA PRO A 72 10.65 8.01 3.52
C PRO A 72 10.35 7.87 2.02
N HIS A 73 9.07 7.84 1.66
CA HIS A 73 8.60 7.63 0.29
C HIS A 73 7.32 8.44 0.01
N THR A 74 6.78 8.33 -1.22
CA THR A 74 5.56 9.05 -1.63
C THR A 74 4.64 8.15 -2.45
N HIS A 75 3.37 8.51 -2.45
CA HIS A 75 2.37 7.98 -3.38
C HIS A 75 1.86 9.12 -4.27
N PRO A 76 2.38 9.27 -5.51
CA PRO A 76 2.13 10.48 -6.31
C PRO A 76 0.67 10.61 -6.76
N ARG A 77 -0.12 9.54 -6.70
CA ARG A 77 -1.49 9.48 -7.23
C ARG A 77 -2.53 8.90 -6.25
N ALA A 78 -2.17 8.71 -4.98
CA ALA A 78 -3.07 8.12 -4.00
C ALA A 78 -2.83 8.69 -2.60
N THR A 79 -3.91 8.83 -1.84
CA THR A 79 -3.88 8.97 -0.38
C THR A 79 -3.83 7.57 0.23
N GLU A 80 -3.13 7.41 1.35
CA GLU A 80 -3.08 6.15 2.09
C GLU A 80 -3.82 6.27 3.43
N ILE A 81 -4.51 5.20 3.82
CA ILE A 81 -5.00 4.98 5.18
C ILE A 81 -4.35 3.71 5.71
N LEU A 82 -3.68 3.83 6.85
CA LEU A 82 -2.94 2.75 7.50
C LEU A 82 -3.64 2.36 8.80
N THR A 83 -3.79 1.06 9.04
CA THR A 83 -4.21 0.52 10.34
C THR A 83 -3.20 -0.50 10.86
N VAL A 84 -2.95 -0.48 12.17
CA VAL A 84 -2.04 -1.46 12.79
C VAL A 84 -2.82 -2.71 13.19
N LEU A 85 -2.46 -3.86 12.61
CA LEU A 85 -3.08 -5.15 12.94
C LEU A 85 -2.44 -5.81 14.18
N GLU A 86 -1.15 -5.58 14.39
CA GLU A 86 -0.36 -6.13 15.50
C GLU A 86 0.81 -5.20 15.87
N GLY A 87 1.24 -5.23 17.13
CA GLY A 87 2.38 -4.45 17.62
C GLY A 87 2.11 -2.95 17.75
N SER A 88 3.17 -2.16 17.50
CA SER A 88 3.14 -0.70 17.51
C SER A 88 4.08 -0.16 16.45
N LEU A 89 3.71 0.96 15.80
CA LEU A 89 4.47 1.54 14.70
C LEU A 89 4.57 3.06 14.86
N TYR A 90 5.78 3.62 14.72
CA TYR A 90 5.96 5.06 14.64
C TYR A 90 5.85 5.49 13.19
N VAL A 91 4.82 6.28 12.87
CA VAL A 91 4.53 6.74 11.51
C VAL A 91 4.54 8.26 11.43
N GLY A 92 4.72 8.81 10.23
CA GLY A 92 4.50 10.23 10.01
C GLY A 92 4.60 10.69 8.57
N PHE A 93 4.10 11.92 8.31
CA PHE A 93 4.29 12.61 7.04
C PHE A 93 4.78 14.04 7.24
N VAL A 94 5.37 14.59 6.18
CA VAL A 94 5.85 15.98 6.12
C VAL A 94 5.00 16.78 5.15
N THR A 95 4.50 17.93 5.59
CA THR A 95 3.77 18.88 4.72
C THR A 95 4.67 19.51 3.67
N SER A 96 4.08 20.05 2.60
CA SER A 96 4.84 20.67 1.52
C SER A 96 5.53 21.99 1.93
N ASN A 97 6.47 22.43 1.09
CA ASN A 97 7.08 23.76 1.16
C ASN A 97 5.99 24.87 1.22
N PRO A 98 6.18 25.93 2.04
CA PRO A 98 7.37 26.23 2.84
C PRO A 98 7.38 25.61 4.24
N GLY A 99 6.27 25.05 4.70
CA GLY A 99 6.11 24.60 6.09
C GLY A 99 7.02 23.44 6.47
N ASN A 100 7.11 22.39 5.63
CA ASN A 100 7.87 21.17 5.92
C ASN A 100 7.65 20.64 7.36
N ILE A 101 6.42 20.76 7.86
CA ILE A 101 6.02 20.39 9.22
C ILE A 101 5.81 18.87 9.27
N LEU A 102 6.43 18.22 10.26
CA LEU A 102 6.24 16.80 10.57
C LEU A 102 4.98 16.58 11.42
N PHE A 103 4.11 15.71 10.94
CA PHE A 103 3.01 15.12 11.70
C PHE A 103 3.33 13.66 11.94
N ALA A 104 3.51 13.26 13.20
CA ALA A 104 3.91 11.89 13.55
C ALA A 104 3.25 11.39 14.83
N LYS A 105 3.08 10.07 14.93
CA LYS A 105 2.49 9.40 16.10
C LYS A 105 2.98 7.96 16.21
N VAL A 106 3.10 7.46 17.44
CA VAL A 106 3.18 6.02 17.69
C VAL A 106 1.76 5.46 17.69
N LEU A 107 1.47 4.59 16.73
CA LEU A 107 0.23 3.82 16.63
C LEU A 107 0.35 2.50 17.39
N ARG A 108 -0.78 2.01 17.91
CA ARG A 108 -0.95 0.70 18.51
C ARG A 108 -1.99 -0.10 17.72
N LYS A 109 -2.09 -1.40 17.97
CA LYS A 109 -3.13 -2.26 17.39
C LYS A 109 -4.52 -1.61 17.39
N GLY A 110 -5.13 -1.52 16.22
CA GLY A 110 -6.44 -0.92 15.98
C GLY A 110 -6.43 0.58 15.69
N ASP A 111 -5.32 1.28 15.92
CA ASP A 111 -5.20 2.69 15.57
C ASP A 111 -5.13 2.86 14.04
N VAL A 112 -5.52 4.05 13.59
CA VAL A 112 -5.57 4.45 12.17
C VAL A 112 -4.81 5.75 11.98
N PHE A 113 -4.13 5.88 10.84
CA PHE A 113 -3.45 7.12 10.42
C PHE A 113 -3.61 7.34 8.92
N VAL A 114 -3.68 8.60 8.48
CA VAL A 114 -3.89 8.98 7.07
C VAL A 114 -2.68 9.75 6.55
N PHE A 115 -2.22 9.37 5.35
CA PHE A 115 -1.15 10.05 4.63
C PHE A 115 -1.73 10.75 3.40
N PRO A 116 -1.71 12.09 3.34
CA PRO A 116 -2.24 12.83 2.19
C PRO A 116 -1.46 12.51 0.91
N GLN A 117 -2.19 12.49 -0.22
CA GLN A 117 -1.60 12.20 -1.54
C GLN A 117 -0.33 13.02 -1.82
N GLY A 118 0.71 12.31 -2.27
CA GLY A 118 1.95 12.90 -2.75
C GLY A 118 2.88 13.46 -1.66
N LEU A 119 2.49 13.45 -0.39
CA LEU A 119 3.36 13.87 0.70
C LEU A 119 4.37 12.78 1.08
N VAL A 120 5.57 13.22 1.46
CA VAL A 120 6.62 12.33 1.97
C VAL A 120 6.17 11.77 3.31
N HIS A 121 6.19 10.45 3.45
CA HIS A 121 5.82 9.74 4.67
C HIS A 121 6.67 8.49 4.89
N PHE A 122 6.60 7.95 6.10
CA PHE A 122 7.31 6.76 6.57
C PHE A 122 6.47 5.99 7.59
#